data_AF-A0A0S3UB30-F1
#
_entry.id   AF-A0A0S3UB30-F1
#
_cell.length_a   1.000
_cell.length_b   1.000
_cell.length_c   1.000
_cell.angle_alpha   90.00
_cell.angle_beta   90.00
_cell.angle_gamma   90.00
#
_symmetry.space_group_name_H-M   'P 1'
#
loop_
_entity.id
_entity.type
_entity.pdbx_description
1 polymer ?
#
loop_
_entity_poly.entity_id
_entity_poly.type
_entity_poly.pdbx_seq_one_letter_code
_entity_poly.pdbx_strand_id
1 'polypeptide(L)'
;MSRFRFTIGFLAGIAISINSVTSAIAKAVLSPSEIQKTAQPITVQIIGYGQGSSQAGSGVVIAKQGDTYAVLTNRHVICSLDLQGKCDRTFQFQIRATDGQRYPISDIYVFEQVDGIPDVAVVLFRSSMNYPIATLGDSTQLKNRDLIWINGFLGRPNTQFGKEPLSFNKGFFSSQVPDPHSEGYTLSFAMIAAPGMSGSPIFDASGRVVAIFGQTGEPGFLSGISTNLVLELMKQSLALNLLAPTVDRSTVTGTRPTLGTPQTAEDYFLRAVSQLEREQIQAALTDLSKAIELDPNLMIAYRSRAQLRGQLGDRTGALRDFDQVLRLDPDRTDALDSRAQMRLQWNDLEGAIADFSEAIELDPQSPGLLFNRGMTYSRLGNYQASVDDFTRGILLQPKDAVAYRERGRGYLGLQQLPKAIEDLNRSIELDPRSAISYDLRCFVRLGMDDYRGALSDCNAAIKLNPNYSLAYADRAYAWLGLNQPQKAIDDANTAIRLNPKLAEPFTVQAIAYERMGDFQNAIVAYESVIRLLKENGQMDSKAYQGISASIAQLRAKVKTR
;
A
#
# COMPACT_ATOMS: atom_id res chain seq x y z
N MET A 1 46.54 54.66 -59.08
CA MET A 1 47.36 53.93 -58.07
C MET A 1 46.96 54.39 -56.66
N SER A 2 47.46 53.74 -55.61
CA SER A 2 47.23 53.99 -54.17
C SER A 2 47.28 55.49 -53.73
N ARG A 3 46.71 55.95 -52.60
CA ARG A 3 46.62 55.36 -51.24
C ARG A 3 45.39 55.83 -50.40
N PHE A 4 45.15 55.10 -49.30
CA PHE A 4 44.65 55.48 -47.96
C PHE A 4 44.66 57.00 -47.58
N ARG A 5 43.88 57.50 -46.59
CA ARG A 5 43.49 56.92 -45.27
C ARG A 5 42.30 57.69 -44.62
N PHE A 6 41.54 57.02 -43.73
CA PHE A 6 40.84 57.44 -42.46
C PHE A 6 40.63 58.97 -42.18
N THR A 7 39.57 59.49 -41.53
CA THR A 7 38.73 59.06 -40.37
C THR A 7 37.49 60.02 -40.31
N ILE A 8 36.43 59.98 -39.47
CA ILE A 8 35.89 59.17 -38.33
C ILE A 8 34.34 59.41 -38.27
N GLY A 9 33.54 58.68 -37.46
CA GLY A 9 32.16 59.12 -37.13
C GLY A 9 31.21 58.05 -36.55
N PHE A 10 30.62 58.31 -35.37
CA PHE A 10 29.62 57.45 -34.71
C PHE A 10 28.18 57.82 -35.11
N LEU A 11 27.28 56.83 -35.21
CA LEU A 11 25.85 57.01 -34.96
C LEU A 11 25.22 55.68 -34.54
N ALA A 12 24.38 55.69 -33.50
CA ALA A 12 23.80 54.47 -32.93
C ALA A 12 22.49 54.09 -33.64
N GLY A 13 22.42 52.87 -34.18
CA GLY A 13 21.19 52.29 -34.71
C GLY A 13 20.40 51.58 -33.61
N ILE A 14 19.17 52.04 -33.34
CA ILE A 14 18.25 51.36 -32.41
C ILE A 14 17.76 50.06 -33.07
N ALA A 15 18.21 48.92 -32.56
CA ALA A 15 17.68 47.63 -32.95
C ALA A 15 16.28 47.44 -32.34
N ILE A 16 15.23 47.65 -33.14
CA ILE A 16 13.85 47.31 -32.75
C ILE A 16 13.75 45.78 -32.72
N SER A 17 13.82 45.19 -31.53
CA SER A 17 13.55 43.78 -31.32
C SER A 17 12.06 43.51 -31.56
N ILE A 18 11.72 43.06 -32.77
CA ILE A 18 10.40 42.51 -33.07
C ILE A 18 10.27 41.21 -32.27
N ASN A 19 9.75 41.32 -31.05
CA ASN A 19 9.31 40.17 -30.27
C ASN A 19 8.15 39.51 -31.02
N SER A 20 8.47 38.56 -31.89
CA SER A 20 7.51 37.63 -32.47
C SER A 20 6.94 36.79 -31.33
N VAL A 21 5.84 37.26 -30.74
CA VAL A 21 5.01 36.47 -29.83
C VAL A 21 4.41 35.33 -30.67
N THR A 22 5.15 34.23 -30.76
CA THR A 22 4.62 32.97 -31.26
C THR A 22 3.53 32.55 -30.29
N SER A 23 2.27 32.82 -30.66
CA SER A 23 1.12 32.32 -29.95
C SER A 23 1.25 30.80 -29.82
N ALA A 24 1.36 30.31 -28.60
CA ALA A 24 1.37 28.88 -28.35
C ALA A 24 0.05 28.31 -28.88
N ILE A 25 0.12 27.57 -29.99
CA ILE A 25 -1.06 26.98 -30.63
C ILE A 25 -1.63 25.97 -29.63
N ALA A 26 -2.75 26.33 -29.02
CA ALA A 26 -3.46 25.46 -28.09
C ALA A 26 -3.84 24.18 -28.83
N LYS A 27 -3.47 23.03 -28.28
CA LYS A 27 -3.70 21.74 -28.94
C LYS A 27 -5.17 21.36 -28.83
N ALA A 28 -5.70 20.74 -29.88
CA ALA A 28 -7.09 20.32 -29.95
C ALA A 28 -7.44 19.34 -28.82
N VAL A 29 -8.64 19.51 -28.27
CA VAL A 29 -9.27 18.48 -27.43
C VAL A 29 -9.81 17.39 -28.36
N LEU A 30 -9.42 16.15 -28.10
CA LEU A 30 -9.85 14.96 -28.81
C LEU A 30 -11.12 14.39 -28.18
N SER A 31 -11.96 13.70 -28.97
CA SER A 31 -13.04 12.90 -28.41
C SER A 31 -12.48 11.67 -27.65
N PRO A 32 -13.22 11.11 -26.69
CA PRO A 32 -12.84 9.85 -26.04
C PRO A 32 -12.53 8.72 -27.04
N SER A 33 -13.21 8.70 -28.20
CA SER A 33 -13.00 7.69 -29.24
C SER A 33 -11.67 7.84 -29.98
N GLU A 34 -11.13 9.06 -30.06
CA GLU A 34 -9.83 9.33 -30.69
C GLU A 34 -8.69 9.06 -29.69
N ILE A 35 -8.87 9.45 -28.43
CA ILE A 35 -7.94 9.12 -27.34
C ILE A 35 -7.86 7.60 -27.17
N GLN A 36 -8.97 6.86 -27.24
CA GLN A 36 -8.94 5.40 -27.17
C GLN A 36 -8.17 4.79 -28.36
N LYS A 37 -8.37 5.29 -29.59
CA LYS A 37 -7.67 4.80 -30.80
C LYS A 37 -6.15 5.03 -30.73
N THR A 38 -5.67 6.09 -30.09
CA THR A 38 -4.23 6.30 -29.89
C THR A 38 -3.69 5.57 -28.67
N ALA A 39 -4.47 5.48 -27.59
CA ALA A 39 -4.08 4.84 -26.33
C ALA A 39 -3.93 3.32 -26.43
N GLN A 40 -4.83 2.65 -27.16
CA GLN A 40 -4.80 1.19 -27.30
C GLN A 40 -3.45 0.66 -27.83
N PRO A 41 -3.00 0.97 -29.06
CA PRO A 41 -1.83 0.32 -29.67
C PRO A 41 -0.47 0.66 -29.04
N ILE A 42 -0.40 1.64 -28.13
CA ILE A 42 0.81 1.98 -27.36
C ILE A 42 0.83 1.35 -25.96
N THR A 43 -0.31 0.83 -25.50
CA THR A 43 -0.43 0.18 -24.18
C THR A 43 -0.10 -1.29 -24.32
N VAL A 44 0.75 -1.80 -23.44
CA VAL A 44 1.13 -3.22 -23.39
C VAL A 44 0.75 -3.84 -22.07
N GLN A 45 0.50 -5.14 -22.07
CA GLN A 45 0.40 -5.92 -20.83
C GLN A 45 1.80 -6.42 -20.46
N ILE A 46 2.08 -6.45 -19.18
CA ILE A 46 3.30 -7.02 -18.62
C ILE A 46 2.90 -8.23 -17.78
N ILE A 47 3.50 -9.38 -18.04
CA ILE A 47 3.18 -10.65 -17.37
C ILE A 47 4.45 -11.28 -16.83
N GLY A 48 4.52 -11.46 -15.51
CA GLY A 48 5.57 -12.17 -14.81
C GLY A 48 5.13 -13.56 -14.40
N TYR A 49 6.01 -14.56 -14.58
CA TYR A 49 5.82 -15.92 -14.08
C TYR A 49 6.98 -16.30 -13.15
N GLY A 50 6.69 -16.79 -11.94
CA GLY A 50 7.73 -17.10 -10.96
C GLY A 50 7.20 -17.83 -9.72
N GLN A 51 7.94 -18.85 -9.25
CA GLN A 51 7.67 -19.60 -8.01
C GLN A 51 6.22 -20.13 -7.85
N GLY A 52 5.57 -20.52 -8.95
CA GLY A 52 4.18 -20.99 -8.97
C GLY A 52 3.12 -19.88 -9.08
N SER A 53 3.50 -18.63 -8.85
CA SER A 53 2.65 -17.45 -8.99
C SER A 53 2.75 -16.78 -10.36
N SER A 54 1.76 -15.95 -10.70
CA SER A 54 1.79 -15.07 -11.87
C SER A 54 1.46 -13.63 -11.49
N GLN A 55 2.30 -12.69 -11.88
CA GLN A 55 2.07 -11.25 -11.74
C GLN A 55 1.59 -10.67 -13.07
N ALA A 56 0.66 -9.72 -13.04
CA ALA A 56 0.21 -9.00 -14.23
C ALA A 56 0.09 -7.49 -13.95
N GLY A 57 0.52 -6.70 -14.92
CA GLY A 57 0.37 -5.25 -14.91
C GLY A 57 0.28 -4.68 -16.33
N SER A 58 0.35 -3.36 -16.43
CA SER A 58 0.29 -2.61 -17.68
C SER A 58 1.58 -1.82 -17.92
N GLY A 59 1.74 -1.28 -19.13
CA GLY A 59 2.84 -0.38 -19.48
C GLY A 59 2.52 0.40 -20.76
N VAL A 60 3.37 1.37 -21.09
CA VAL A 60 3.24 2.17 -22.32
C VAL A 60 4.56 2.29 -23.08
N VAL A 61 4.51 2.12 -24.40
CA VAL A 61 5.67 2.29 -25.28
C VAL A 61 6.02 3.78 -25.40
N ILE A 62 7.18 4.19 -24.86
CA ILE A 62 7.62 5.59 -24.80
C ILE A 62 8.77 5.95 -25.75
N ALA A 63 9.53 4.98 -26.24
CA ALA A 63 10.63 5.22 -27.20
C ALA A 63 10.97 3.95 -28.00
N LYS A 64 11.71 4.12 -29.10
CA LYS A 64 12.31 3.06 -29.93
C LYS A 64 13.71 3.46 -30.37
N GLN A 65 14.65 2.52 -30.40
CA GLN A 65 15.98 2.66 -30.99
C GLN A 65 16.39 1.35 -31.68
N GLY A 66 16.58 1.38 -33.00
CA GLY A 66 16.63 0.15 -33.81
C GLY A 66 15.35 -0.68 -33.59
N ASP A 67 15.47 -1.99 -33.43
CA ASP A 67 14.35 -2.88 -33.07
C ASP A 67 14.07 -2.94 -31.55
N THR A 68 14.79 -2.16 -30.73
CA THR A 68 14.58 -2.13 -29.27
C THR A 68 13.54 -1.07 -28.91
N TYR A 69 12.47 -1.51 -28.25
CA TYR A 69 11.38 -0.69 -27.73
C TYR A 69 11.52 -0.50 -26.22
N ALA A 70 11.17 0.68 -25.72
CA ALA A 70 11.17 1.00 -24.30
C ALA A 70 9.74 1.20 -23.79
N VAL A 71 9.39 0.42 -22.75
CA VAL A 71 8.09 0.45 -22.08
C VAL A 71 8.27 1.09 -20.70
N LEU A 72 7.50 2.13 -20.44
CA LEU A 72 7.33 2.72 -19.10
C LEU A 72 6.26 1.95 -18.33
N THR A 73 6.54 1.64 -17.07
CA THR A 73 5.62 0.99 -16.13
C THR A 73 6.00 1.34 -14.68
N ASN A 74 5.29 0.79 -13.71
CA ASN A 74 5.64 0.91 -12.29
C ASN A 74 6.72 -0.11 -11.91
N ARG A 75 7.53 0.18 -10.88
CA ARG A 75 8.58 -0.74 -10.41
C ARG A 75 7.94 -2.04 -9.96
N HIS A 76 6.97 -2.00 -9.05
CA HIS A 76 6.33 -3.19 -8.49
C HIS A 76 5.76 -4.15 -9.56
N VAL A 77 5.37 -3.66 -10.74
CA VAL A 77 4.84 -4.48 -11.86
C VAL A 77 5.88 -5.43 -12.46
N ILE A 78 7.17 -5.07 -12.42
CA ILE A 78 8.30 -5.87 -12.96
C ILE A 78 9.30 -6.29 -11.87
N CYS A 79 8.95 -6.09 -10.61
CA CYS A 79 9.86 -6.19 -9.47
C CYS A 79 9.06 -6.53 -8.21
N SER A 80 8.91 -7.83 -7.93
CA SER A 80 8.68 -8.27 -6.56
C SER A 80 9.94 -7.97 -5.75
N LEU A 81 9.80 -7.36 -4.58
CA LEU A 81 10.95 -6.99 -3.74
C LEU A 81 11.51 -8.22 -3.00
N ASP A 82 12.83 -8.34 -3.00
CA ASP A 82 13.56 -9.21 -2.11
C ASP A 82 13.79 -8.57 -0.72
N LEU A 83 14.42 -9.34 0.15
CA LEU A 83 14.72 -9.03 1.54
C LEU A 83 15.69 -7.85 1.74
N GLN A 84 16.31 -7.37 0.67
CA GLN A 84 17.19 -6.20 0.66
C GLN A 84 16.49 -4.99 0.00
N GLY A 85 15.20 -5.10 -0.32
CA GLY A 85 14.43 -4.08 -1.02
C GLY A 85 14.77 -3.98 -2.51
N LYS A 86 15.41 -5.00 -3.10
CA LYS A 86 15.84 -5.04 -4.50
C LYS A 86 14.94 -5.94 -5.33
N CYS A 87 14.99 -5.83 -6.66
CA CYS A 87 14.14 -6.66 -7.51
C CYS A 87 14.56 -8.14 -7.55
N ASP A 88 13.64 -9.03 -7.17
CA ASP A 88 13.80 -10.48 -7.26
C ASP A 88 13.84 -10.93 -8.73
N ARG A 89 15.00 -11.42 -9.15
CA ARG A 89 15.29 -11.81 -10.54
C ARG A 89 14.86 -13.24 -10.88
N THR A 90 14.15 -13.94 -9.99
CA THR A 90 13.62 -15.28 -10.28
C THR A 90 12.33 -15.25 -11.09
N PHE A 91 11.58 -14.14 -11.07
CA PHE A 91 10.44 -13.92 -11.97
C PHE A 91 10.92 -13.66 -13.40
N GLN A 92 10.31 -14.35 -14.36
CA GLN A 92 10.53 -14.13 -15.79
C GLN A 92 9.38 -13.32 -16.37
N PHE A 93 9.69 -12.12 -16.85
CA PHE A 93 8.70 -11.15 -17.34
C PHE A 93 8.66 -11.09 -18.87
N GLN A 94 7.45 -10.96 -19.41
CA GLN A 94 7.16 -10.82 -20.83
C GLN A 94 6.28 -9.59 -21.09
N ILE A 95 6.54 -8.90 -22.20
CA ILE A 95 5.64 -7.90 -22.77
C ILE A 95 4.67 -8.61 -23.71
N ARG A 96 3.37 -8.35 -23.57
CA ARG A 96 2.34 -8.73 -24.55
C ARG A 96 1.78 -7.46 -25.18
N ALA A 97 1.95 -7.33 -26.50
CA ALA A 97 1.42 -6.23 -27.27
C ALA A 97 -0.08 -6.43 -27.60
N THR A 98 -0.75 -5.39 -28.09
CA THR A 98 -2.21 -5.43 -28.38
C THR A 98 -2.62 -6.37 -29.52
N ASP A 99 -1.68 -6.76 -30.37
CA ASP A 99 -1.87 -7.81 -31.38
C ASP A 99 -1.84 -9.24 -30.78
N GLY A 100 -1.54 -9.35 -29.48
CA GLY A 100 -1.40 -10.61 -28.74
C GLY A 100 0.01 -11.22 -28.78
N GLN A 101 0.95 -10.64 -29.52
CA GLN A 101 2.33 -11.13 -29.58
C GLN A 101 3.03 -10.96 -28.23
N ARG A 102 3.85 -11.95 -27.85
CA ARG A 102 4.60 -11.97 -26.60
C ARG A 102 6.10 -11.87 -26.87
N TYR A 103 6.77 -10.99 -26.15
CA TYR A 103 8.19 -10.71 -26.24
C TYR A 103 8.86 -10.88 -24.86
N PRO A 104 10.01 -11.54 -24.74
CA PRO A 104 10.80 -11.49 -23.51
C PRO A 104 11.30 -10.07 -23.29
N ILE A 105 11.34 -9.64 -22.02
CA ILE A 105 12.05 -8.43 -21.63
C ILE A 105 13.56 -8.69 -21.76
N SER A 106 14.30 -7.81 -22.43
CA SER A 106 15.76 -7.91 -22.54
C SER A 106 16.48 -7.26 -21.37
N ASP A 107 15.97 -6.12 -20.90
CA ASP A 107 16.62 -5.28 -19.89
C ASP A 107 15.58 -4.59 -18.99
N ILE A 108 15.93 -4.35 -17.73
CA ILE A 108 15.06 -3.76 -16.70
C ILE A 108 15.82 -2.65 -15.96
N TYR A 109 15.21 -1.46 -15.84
CA TYR A 109 15.76 -0.30 -15.14
C TYR A 109 14.77 0.20 -14.08
N VAL A 110 15.20 0.22 -12.82
CA VAL A 110 14.33 0.36 -11.62
C VAL A 110 14.77 1.46 -10.64
N PHE A 111 15.68 2.34 -11.07
CA PHE A 111 16.07 3.58 -10.38
C PHE A 111 16.42 3.47 -8.87
N GLU A 112 16.90 2.32 -8.41
CA GLU A 112 17.26 1.97 -7.02
C GLU A 112 18.42 2.81 -6.41
N GLN A 113 18.85 3.89 -7.06
CA GLN A 113 19.92 4.80 -6.62
C GLN A 113 19.39 6.18 -6.24
N VAL A 114 18.07 6.36 -6.20
CA VAL A 114 17.39 7.62 -5.88
C VAL A 114 16.83 7.55 -4.45
N ASP A 115 17.01 8.60 -3.67
CA ASP A 115 16.41 8.71 -2.33
C ASP A 115 14.88 8.67 -2.42
N GLY A 116 14.24 7.84 -1.58
CA GLY A 116 12.80 7.56 -1.71
C GLY A 116 12.45 6.78 -2.99
N ILE A 117 13.31 5.80 -3.34
CA ILE A 117 13.27 4.87 -4.48
C ILE A 117 11.92 4.90 -5.22
N PRO A 118 11.79 5.64 -6.33
CA PRO A 118 10.51 5.82 -6.98
C PRO A 118 10.01 4.50 -7.59
N ASP A 119 8.71 4.26 -7.53
CA ASP A 119 8.03 3.09 -8.08
C ASP A 119 7.89 3.19 -9.62
N VAL A 120 8.99 3.53 -10.30
CA VAL A 120 9.09 3.63 -11.76
C VAL A 120 9.98 2.51 -12.27
N ALA A 121 9.59 1.92 -13.39
CA ALA A 121 10.50 1.13 -14.20
C ALA A 121 10.41 1.49 -15.69
N VAL A 122 11.55 1.38 -16.37
CA VAL A 122 11.61 1.28 -17.82
C VAL A 122 12.13 -0.10 -18.16
N VAL A 123 11.42 -0.83 -19.01
CA VAL A 123 11.80 -2.17 -19.47
C VAL A 123 11.92 -2.20 -20.98
N LEU A 124 12.90 -2.94 -21.49
CA LEU A 124 13.18 -3.03 -22.92
C LEU A 124 12.72 -4.37 -23.48
N PHE A 125 12.17 -4.35 -24.70
CA PHE A 125 11.93 -5.57 -25.48
C PHE A 125 12.35 -5.34 -26.94
N ARG A 126 12.57 -6.41 -27.70
CA ARG A 126 12.96 -6.33 -29.11
C ARG A 126 11.87 -6.86 -30.03
N SER A 127 11.54 -6.09 -31.07
CA SER A 127 10.63 -6.51 -32.14
C SER A 127 10.88 -5.72 -33.43
N SER A 128 10.89 -6.44 -34.55
CA SER A 128 10.87 -5.86 -35.90
C SER A 128 9.48 -5.35 -36.32
N MET A 129 8.43 -5.62 -35.53
CA MET A 129 7.11 -5.05 -35.73
C MET A 129 7.12 -3.55 -35.44
N ASN A 130 6.23 -2.79 -36.09
CA ASN A 130 6.17 -1.33 -35.93
C ASN A 130 5.01 -0.91 -35.00
N TYR A 131 5.20 -1.10 -33.69
CA TYR A 131 4.33 -0.50 -32.68
C TYR A 131 4.46 1.03 -32.65
N PRO A 132 3.35 1.79 -32.53
CA PRO A 132 3.40 3.23 -32.30
C PRO A 132 4.05 3.59 -30.96
N ILE A 133 4.38 4.87 -30.79
CA ILE A 133 5.10 5.39 -29.62
C ILE A 133 4.28 6.53 -29.00
N ALA A 134 4.19 6.55 -27.67
CA ALA A 134 3.50 7.61 -26.94
C ALA A 134 4.16 8.98 -27.14
N THR A 135 3.33 10.01 -27.27
CA THR A 135 3.75 11.39 -27.01
C THR A 135 3.56 11.68 -25.53
N LEU A 136 4.62 12.06 -24.83
CA LEU A 136 4.57 12.47 -23.43
C LEU A 136 4.18 13.95 -23.32
N GLY A 137 3.19 14.23 -22.49
CA GLY A 137 2.75 15.57 -22.11
C GLY A 137 3.53 16.12 -20.91
N ASP A 138 3.22 17.37 -20.56
CA ASP A 138 3.80 18.07 -19.41
C ASP A 138 2.82 18.10 -18.23
N SER A 139 3.06 17.21 -17.27
CA SER A 139 2.24 17.02 -16.06
C SER A 139 2.06 18.31 -15.25
N THR A 140 3.01 19.25 -15.32
CA THR A 140 2.94 20.51 -14.57
C THR A 140 1.85 21.46 -15.07
N GLN A 141 1.32 21.21 -16.28
CA GLN A 141 0.25 22.02 -16.86
C GLN A 141 -1.16 21.55 -16.44
N LEU A 142 -1.27 20.35 -15.85
CA LEU A 142 -2.51 19.81 -15.30
C LEU A 142 -2.99 20.64 -14.11
N LYS A 143 -4.29 20.92 -14.08
CA LYS A 143 -4.97 21.75 -13.07
C LYS A 143 -6.26 21.05 -12.63
N ASN A 144 -6.66 21.25 -11.37
CA ASN A 144 -7.81 20.56 -10.77
C ASN A 144 -9.06 20.59 -11.70
N ARG A 145 -9.64 19.40 -11.91
CA ARG A 145 -10.73 19.06 -12.84
C ARG A 145 -10.41 19.06 -14.35
N ASP A 146 -9.14 19.07 -14.74
CA ASP A 146 -8.77 18.72 -16.13
C ASP A 146 -9.10 17.24 -16.41
N LEU A 147 -9.75 17.00 -17.56
CA LEU A 147 -10.10 15.69 -18.09
C LEU A 147 -8.85 14.87 -18.40
N ILE A 148 -8.89 13.61 -17.94
CA ILE A 148 -7.91 12.57 -18.29
C ILE A 148 -8.60 11.25 -18.64
N TRP A 149 -7.83 10.32 -19.19
CA TRP A 149 -8.25 8.94 -19.45
C TRP A 149 -7.14 7.98 -19.03
N ILE A 150 -7.47 6.81 -18.51
CA ILE A 150 -6.54 5.69 -18.29
C ILE A 150 -6.84 4.59 -19.29
N ASN A 151 -5.82 3.95 -19.86
CA ASN A 151 -5.96 2.78 -20.72
C ASN A 151 -5.06 1.67 -20.20
N GLY A 152 -5.64 0.53 -19.79
CA GLY A 152 -4.93 -0.46 -18.99
C GLY A 152 -5.51 -1.86 -19.05
N PHE A 153 -4.65 -2.87 -18.96
CA PHE A 153 -5.07 -4.27 -18.89
C PHE A 153 -5.58 -4.62 -17.49
N LEU A 154 -6.57 -5.49 -17.41
CA LEU A 154 -6.96 -6.10 -16.14
C LEU A 154 -6.00 -7.24 -15.78
N GLY A 155 -5.69 -7.39 -14.49
CA GLY A 155 -4.72 -8.34 -13.94
C GLY A 155 -5.23 -9.78 -13.86
N ARG A 156 -5.87 -10.31 -14.91
CA ARG A 156 -6.41 -11.68 -14.97
C ARG A 156 -5.66 -12.53 -16.03
N PRO A 157 -4.35 -12.81 -15.88
CA PRO A 157 -3.45 -13.38 -16.91
C PRO A 157 -3.84 -14.76 -17.48
N ASN A 158 -4.88 -15.39 -16.92
CA ASN A 158 -5.40 -16.70 -17.32
C ASN A 158 -6.94 -16.73 -17.41
N THR A 159 -7.62 -15.66 -17.87
CA THR A 159 -9.04 -15.80 -18.24
C THR A 159 -9.18 -16.87 -19.33
N GLN A 160 -10.06 -17.87 -19.14
CA GLN A 160 -10.27 -18.98 -20.08
C GLN A 160 -10.82 -18.56 -21.48
N PHE A 161 -11.07 -17.26 -21.69
CA PHE A 161 -11.80 -16.71 -22.85
C PHE A 161 -10.96 -15.81 -23.78
N GLY A 162 -9.64 -16.06 -23.90
CA GLY A 162 -8.82 -15.69 -25.06
C GLY A 162 -8.49 -14.20 -25.28
N LYS A 163 -9.23 -13.27 -24.67
CA LYS A 163 -8.94 -11.83 -24.64
C LYS A 163 -9.13 -11.32 -23.22
N GLU A 164 -8.06 -10.85 -22.60
CA GLU A 164 -8.18 -10.13 -21.33
C GLU A 164 -8.71 -8.71 -21.59
N PRO A 165 -9.60 -8.17 -20.74
CA PRO A 165 -10.18 -6.86 -20.98
C PRO A 165 -9.12 -5.76 -20.87
N LEU A 166 -9.06 -4.93 -21.91
CA LEU A 166 -8.37 -3.64 -21.89
C LEU A 166 -9.39 -2.58 -21.47
N SER A 167 -9.27 -2.08 -20.24
CA SER A 167 -10.15 -1.07 -19.65
C SER A 167 -9.71 0.32 -20.07
N PHE A 168 -10.66 1.15 -20.50
CA PHE A 168 -10.45 2.54 -20.92
C PHE A 168 -11.43 3.45 -20.16
N ASN A 169 -10.95 4.10 -19.10
CA ASN A 169 -11.81 4.86 -18.18
C ASN A 169 -11.49 6.35 -18.24
N LYS A 170 -12.54 7.18 -18.33
CA LYS A 170 -12.49 8.64 -18.19
C LYS A 170 -12.30 9.01 -16.72
N GLY A 171 -11.59 10.09 -16.43
CA GLY A 171 -11.35 10.59 -15.08
C GLY A 171 -10.84 12.03 -15.05
N PHE A 172 -10.34 12.46 -13.89
CA PHE A 172 -9.95 13.86 -13.65
C PHE A 172 -8.67 13.96 -12.86
N PHE A 173 -7.85 14.93 -13.20
CA PHE A 173 -6.78 15.36 -12.31
C PHE A 173 -7.35 16.12 -11.11
N SER A 174 -7.04 15.65 -9.90
CA SER A 174 -7.40 16.33 -8.65
C SER A 174 -6.33 17.35 -8.28
N SER A 175 -5.11 16.88 -8.01
CA SER A 175 -4.11 17.64 -7.28
C SER A 175 -2.71 17.07 -7.47
N GLN A 176 -1.70 17.93 -7.32
CA GLN A 176 -0.32 17.48 -7.08
C GLN A 176 -0.20 17.14 -5.60
N VAL A 177 0.45 16.02 -5.27
CA VAL A 177 0.68 15.57 -3.89
C VAL A 177 1.95 16.26 -3.37
N PRO A 178 1.89 17.16 -2.38
CA PRO A 178 3.06 17.97 -1.99
C PRO A 178 4.13 17.18 -1.23
N ASP A 179 3.70 16.16 -0.50
CA ASP A 179 4.56 15.21 0.22
C ASP A 179 4.28 13.82 -0.36
N PRO A 180 4.91 13.44 -1.49
CA PRO A 180 4.76 12.12 -2.05
C PRO A 180 5.34 11.11 -1.05
N HIS A 181 4.54 10.12 -0.65
CA HIS A 181 5.07 8.91 -0.02
C HIS A 181 6.24 8.38 -0.86
N SER A 182 7.24 7.77 -0.19
CA SER A 182 8.62 7.57 -0.64
C SER A 182 8.83 6.54 -1.78
N GLU A 183 8.01 6.69 -2.82
CA GLU A 183 7.82 5.89 -4.03
C GLU A 183 7.47 6.81 -5.24
N GLY A 184 7.47 8.14 -5.07
CA GLY A 184 7.40 9.12 -6.18
C GLY A 184 6.01 9.49 -6.72
N TYR A 185 4.93 9.07 -6.05
CA TYR A 185 3.55 9.40 -6.44
C TYR A 185 3.21 10.87 -6.20
N THR A 186 3.36 11.66 -7.27
CA THR A 186 3.27 13.13 -7.24
C THR A 186 1.93 13.68 -7.73
N LEU A 187 1.03 12.82 -8.23
CA LEU A 187 -0.24 13.21 -8.85
C LEU A 187 -1.41 12.36 -8.32
N SER A 188 -2.53 13.02 -8.00
CA SER A 188 -3.78 12.39 -7.59
C SER A 188 -4.87 12.55 -8.65
N PHE A 189 -5.63 11.48 -8.90
CA PHE A 189 -6.62 11.38 -9.97
C PHE A 189 -7.95 10.82 -9.48
N ALA A 190 -9.05 11.54 -9.70
CA ALA A 190 -10.41 11.07 -9.43
C ALA A 190 -10.89 10.21 -10.61
N MET A 191 -10.74 8.87 -10.50
CA MET A 191 -11.09 7.93 -11.58
C MET A 191 -11.20 6.47 -11.14
N ILE A 192 -11.70 5.61 -12.03
CA ILE A 192 -11.74 4.16 -11.84
C ILE A 192 -10.48 3.50 -12.41
N ALA A 193 -9.82 2.67 -11.62
CA ALA A 193 -8.98 1.58 -12.09
C ALA A 193 -9.37 0.28 -11.38
N ALA A 194 -8.96 -0.84 -11.95
CA ALA A 194 -9.15 -2.18 -11.41
C ALA A 194 -7.77 -2.89 -11.26
N PRO A 195 -7.68 -3.99 -10.50
CA PRO A 195 -6.42 -4.71 -10.29
C PRO A 195 -5.69 -5.04 -11.60
N GLY A 196 -4.35 -4.89 -11.61
CA GLY A 196 -3.49 -5.08 -12.77
C GLY A 196 -3.42 -3.89 -13.75
N MET A 197 -4.20 -2.83 -13.56
CA MET A 197 -4.01 -1.60 -14.33
C MET A 197 -2.76 -0.80 -13.90
N SER A 198 -2.06 -1.16 -12.83
CA SER A 198 -0.81 -0.49 -12.44
C SER A 198 0.22 -0.50 -13.58
N GLY A 199 0.93 0.60 -13.78
CA GLY A 199 1.76 0.88 -14.97
C GLY A 199 1.01 1.45 -16.18
N SER A 200 -0.32 1.59 -16.12
CA SER A 200 -1.11 2.11 -17.26
C SER A 200 -0.84 3.57 -17.55
N PRO A 201 -0.74 3.96 -18.84
CA PRO A 201 -0.70 5.36 -19.24
C PRO A 201 -1.99 6.10 -18.86
N ILE A 202 -1.81 7.29 -18.28
CA ILE A 202 -2.84 8.30 -18.08
C ILE A 202 -2.65 9.41 -19.12
N PHE A 203 -3.68 9.70 -19.89
CA PHE A 203 -3.71 10.63 -21.01
C PHE A 203 -4.37 11.95 -20.64
N ASP A 204 -3.88 13.06 -21.17
CA ASP A 204 -4.62 14.33 -21.23
C ASP A 204 -5.65 14.38 -22.37
N ALA A 205 -6.46 15.44 -22.40
CA ALA A 205 -7.48 15.67 -23.42
C ALA A 205 -6.95 15.89 -24.85
N SER A 206 -5.64 15.96 -25.06
CA SER A 206 -4.99 15.98 -26.38
C SER A 206 -4.28 14.67 -26.71
N GLY A 207 -4.58 13.59 -25.98
CA GLY A 207 -4.08 12.24 -26.22
C GLY A 207 -2.60 12.06 -25.88
N ARG A 208 -2.01 12.91 -25.04
CA ARG A 208 -0.62 12.79 -24.58
C ARG A 208 -0.57 12.10 -23.22
N VAL A 209 0.39 11.20 -23.02
CA VAL A 209 0.59 10.54 -21.72
C VAL A 209 1.19 11.56 -20.74
N VAL A 210 0.52 11.83 -19.62
CA VAL A 210 0.95 12.79 -18.59
C VAL A 210 1.31 12.11 -17.26
N ALA A 211 0.92 10.85 -17.07
CA ALA A 211 1.35 10.06 -15.93
C ALA A 211 1.27 8.55 -16.23
N ILE A 212 1.79 7.73 -15.32
CA ILE A 212 1.39 6.33 -15.15
C ILE A 212 0.63 6.14 -13.82
N PHE A 213 -0.39 5.28 -13.84
CA PHE A 213 -1.14 4.88 -12.64
C PHE A 213 -0.38 3.83 -11.83
N GLY A 214 -0.16 4.05 -10.52
CA GLY A 214 0.48 3.09 -9.62
C GLY A 214 -0.48 2.38 -8.66
N GLN A 215 -0.95 3.10 -7.64
CA GLN A 215 -1.68 2.55 -6.49
C GLN A 215 -3.02 3.27 -6.27
N THR A 216 -4.04 2.54 -5.79
CA THR A 216 -5.31 3.10 -5.31
C THR A 216 -5.11 3.79 -3.95
N GLY A 217 -5.59 5.02 -3.81
CA GLY A 217 -5.60 5.75 -2.53
C GLY A 217 -6.96 5.71 -1.86
N GLU A 218 -7.39 6.85 -1.30
CA GLU A 218 -8.73 7.08 -0.74
C GLU A 218 -9.86 6.71 -1.74
N PRO A 219 -11.09 6.39 -1.26
CA PRO A 219 -12.22 5.96 -2.10
C PRO A 219 -12.49 6.85 -3.34
N GLY A 220 -12.08 6.35 -4.52
CA GLY A 220 -12.25 7.02 -5.82
C GLY A 220 -11.03 7.81 -6.32
N PHE A 221 -9.92 7.81 -5.58
CA PHE A 221 -8.66 8.44 -5.96
C PHE A 221 -7.57 7.41 -6.31
N LEU A 222 -6.84 7.70 -7.37
CA LEU A 222 -5.67 6.95 -7.80
C LEU A 222 -4.41 7.82 -7.70
N SER A 223 -3.33 7.22 -7.19
CA SER A 223 -2.00 7.82 -7.17
C SER A 223 -1.22 7.45 -8.43
N GLY A 224 -0.54 8.43 -9.01
CA GLY A 224 0.25 8.22 -10.23
C GLY A 224 1.53 9.05 -10.27
N ILE A 225 2.42 8.66 -11.18
CA ILE A 225 3.77 9.21 -11.30
C ILE A 225 3.86 10.09 -12.56
N SER A 226 4.32 11.32 -12.39
CA SER A 226 4.42 12.31 -13.47
C SER A 226 5.42 11.91 -14.57
N THR A 227 5.09 12.18 -15.84
CA THR A 227 6.06 12.02 -16.95
C THR A 227 7.26 12.95 -16.81
N ASN A 228 7.11 14.05 -16.08
CA ASN A 228 8.21 14.97 -15.77
C ASN A 228 9.30 14.29 -14.93
N LEU A 229 8.93 13.55 -13.87
CA LEU A 229 9.87 12.77 -13.07
C LEU A 229 10.52 11.65 -13.91
N VAL A 230 9.74 10.92 -14.71
CA VAL A 230 10.26 9.87 -15.60
C VAL A 230 11.31 10.44 -16.59
N LEU A 231 11.03 11.60 -17.18
CA LEU A 231 11.95 12.29 -18.11
C LEU A 231 13.20 12.86 -17.42
N GLU A 232 13.20 12.99 -16.10
CA GLU A 232 14.40 13.33 -15.32
C GLU A 232 15.22 12.07 -15.03
N LEU A 233 14.58 11.03 -14.48
CA LEU A 233 15.18 9.73 -14.18
C LEU A 233 15.85 9.10 -15.41
N MET A 234 15.21 9.16 -16.59
CA MET A 234 15.78 8.66 -17.84
C MET A 234 17.07 9.38 -18.26
N LYS A 235 17.20 10.70 -18.00
CA LYS A 235 18.41 11.47 -18.35
C LYS A 235 19.60 11.13 -17.45
N GLN A 236 19.34 10.81 -16.20
CA GLN A 236 20.35 10.39 -15.23
C GLN A 236 20.90 8.99 -15.55
N SER A 237 20.11 8.13 -16.22
CA SER A 237 20.54 6.80 -16.65
C SER A 237 21.34 6.84 -17.95
N LEU A 238 22.62 6.43 -17.90
CA LEU A 238 23.52 6.30 -19.06
C LEU A 238 23.02 5.32 -20.15
N ALA A 239 22.07 4.44 -19.83
CA ALA A 239 21.48 3.51 -20.80
C ALA A 239 20.17 4.04 -21.41
N LEU A 240 19.41 4.87 -20.68
CA LEU A 240 18.11 5.38 -21.11
C LEU A 240 18.19 6.79 -21.72
N ASN A 241 19.25 7.56 -21.46
CA ASN A 241 19.36 8.94 -21.96
C ASN A 241 19.58 9.03 -23.50
N LEU A 242 19.96 7.93 -24.15
CA LEU A 242 20.01 7.80 -25.61
C LEU A 242 18.64 7.47 -26.23
N LEU A 243 17.68 7.01 -25.43
CA LEU A 243 16.29 6.88 -25.82
C LEU A 243 15.63 8.26 -25.65
N ALA A 244 15.12 8.81 -26.74
CA ALA A 244 14.47 10.12 -26.75
C ALA A 244 12.95 9.98 -26.95
N PRO A 245 12.14 9.90 -25.87
CA PRO A 245 10.69 9.98 -25.97
C PRO A 245 10.25 11.25 -26.70
N THR A 246 9.18 11.15 -27.49
CA THR A 246 8.54 12.32 -28.08
C THR A 246 7.83 13.11 -26.97
N VAL A 247 8.24 14.35 -26.73
CA VAL A 247 7.65 15.22 -25.69
C VAL A 247 6.96 16.42 -26.34
N ASP A 248 5.73 16.68 -25.94
CA ASP A 248 4.91 17.81 -26.38
C ASP A 248 4.45 18.62 -25.16
N ARG A 249 4.82 19.91 -25.15
CA ARG A 249 4.53 20.85 -24.05
C ARG A 249 3.51 21.94 -24.43
N SER A 250 2.75 21.76 -25.52
CA SER A 250 1.69 22.71 -25.89
C SER A 250 0.65 22.82 -24.76
N THR A 251 0.07 24.00 -24.60
CA THR A 251 -1.07 24.18 -23.71
C THR A 251 -2.32 23.50 -24.28
N VAL A 252 -3.20 23.05 -23.38
CA VAL A 252 -4.53 22.50 -23.71
C VAL A 252 -5.59 23.31 -22.97
N THR A 253 -6.74 23.53 -23.59
CA THR A 253 -7.85 24.35 -23.06
C THR A 253 -9.19 23.65 -23.31
N GLY A 254 -10.27 24.09 -22.66
CA GLY A 254 -11.59 23.44 -22.80
C GLY A 254 -11.74 22.09 -22.08
N THR A 255 -10.78 21.76 -21.21
CA THR A 255 -10.55 20.44 -20.60
C THR A 255 -11.46 20.08 -19.42
N ARG A 256 -12.44 20.91 -19.00
CA ARG A 256 -13.14 20.72 -17.72
C ARG A 256 -14.67 20.71 -17.85
N PRO A 257 -15.37 19.65 -17.41
CA PRO A 257 -16.83 19.62 -17.38
C PRO A 257 -17.40 20.48 -16.26
N THR A 258 -18.61 20.97 -16.47
CA THR A 258 -19.32 21.90 -15.60
C THR A 258 -20.10 21.16 -14.50
N LEU A 259 -19.39 20.75 -13.45
CA LEU A 259 -19.97 20.11 -12.25
C LEU A 259 -21.03 20.98 -11.51
N GLY A 260 -21.28 22.23 -11.93
CA GLY A 260 -22.45 22.97 -11.44
C GLY A 260 -23.78 22.31 -11.86
N THR A 261 -23.82 21.67 -13.03
CA THR A 261 -25.02 21.13 -13.67
C THR A 261 -24.76 19.74 -14.27
N PRO A 262 -24.39 18.73 -13.47
CA PRO A 262 -24.12 17.36 -13.94
C PRO A 262 -25.33 16.78 -14.69
N GLN A 263 -25.09 15.99 -15.73
CA GLN A 263 -26.15 15.37 -16.55
C GLN A 263 -26.06 13.85 -16.56
N THR A 264 -24.86 13.27 -16.63
CA THR A 264 -24.66 11.81 -16.68
C THR A 264 -24.41 11.20 -15.30
N ALA A 265 -24.54 9.88 -15.19
CA ALA A 265 -24.23 9.13 -13.97
C ALA A 265 -22.79 9.42 -13.50
N GLU A 266 -21.85 9.49 -14.44
CA GLU A 266 -20.46 9.88 -14.19
C GLU A 266 -20.38 11.32 -13.69
N ASP A 267 -20.99 12.31 -14.35
CA ASP A 267 -20.92 13.71 -13.89
C ASP A 267 -21.34 13.87 -12.41
N TYR A 268 -22.36 13.12 -11.98
CA TYR A 268 -22.78 13.04 -10.58
C TYR A 268 -21.73 12.34 -9.70
N PHE A 269 -21.27 11.14 -10.06
CA PHE A 269 -20.20 10.43 -9.33
C PHE A 269 -18.95 11.32 -9.14
N LEU A 270 -18.55 12.03 -10.18
CA LEU A 270 -17.38 12.90 -10.22
C LEU A 270 -17.57 14.17 -9.38
N ARG A 271 -18.80 14.69 -9.34
CA ARG A 271 -19.16 15.77 -8.41
C ARG A 271 -19.11 15.31 -6.96
N ALA A 272 -19.52 14.08 -6.67
CA ALA A 272 -19.39 13.48 -5.35
C ALA A 272 -17.92 13.34 -4.92
N VAL A 273 -17.05 12.84 -5.80
CA VAL A 273 -15.61 12.74 -5.50
C VAL A 273 -15.01 14.12 -5.22
N SER A 274 -15.35 15.16 -6.01
CA SER A 274 -14.87 16.52 -5.72
C SER A 274 -15.56 17.18 -4.51
N GLN A 275 -16.70 16.68 -4.05
CA GLN A 275 -17.30 17.10 -2.76
C GLN A 275 -16.55 16.47 -1.58
N LEU A 276 -16.04 15.24 -1.71
CA LEU A 276 -15.19 14.61 -0.69
C LEU A 276 -13.86 15.36 -0.51
N GLU A 277 -13.25 15.89 -1.57
CA GLU A 277 -12.11 16.82 -1.50
C GLU A 277 -12.37 18.07 -0.63
N ARG A 278 -13.64 18.37 -0.33
CA ARG A 278 -14.11 19.53 0.43
C ARG A 278 -14.84 19.13 1.72
N GLU A 279 -14.73 17.87 2.14
CA GLU A 279 -15.41 17.28 3.30
C GLU A 279 -16.96 17.33 3.23
N GLN A 280 -17.53 17.55 2.04
CA GLN A 280 -18.98 17.69 1.81
C GLN A 280 -19.68 16.33 1.68
N ILE A 281 -19.46 15.45 2.66
CA ILE A 281 -19.84 14.01 2.63
C ILE A 281 -21.34 13.81 2.31
N GLN A 282 -22.24 14.62 2.89
CA GLN A 282 -23.68 14.49 2.65
C GLN A 282 -24.09 14.89 1.22
N ALA A 283 -23.38 15.84 0.59
CA ALA A 283 -23.57 16.13 -0.83
C ALA A 283 -23.07 14.96 -1.67
N ALA A 284 -21.91 14.40 -1.33
CA ALA A 284 -21.32 13.27 -2.03
C ALA A 284 -22.22 12.02 -2.00
N LEU A 285 -22.83 11.70 -0.85
CA LEU A 285 -23.83 10.62 -0.74
C LEU A 285 -25.07 10.86 -1.62
N THR A 286 -25.48 12.12 -1.78
CA THR A 286 -26.63 12.51 -2.60
C THR A 286 -26.31 12.32 -4.08
N ASP A 287 -25.15 12.80 -4.51
CA ASP A 287 -24.70 12.69 -5.90
C ASP A 287 -24.32 11.24 -6.28
N LEU A 288 -23.69 10.47 -5.41
CA LEU A 288 -23.48 9.02 -5.61
C LEU A 288 -24.81 8.27 -5.75
N SER A 289 -25.84 8.69 -5.01
CA SER A 289 -27.17 8.10 -5.14
C SER A 289 -27.86 8.48 -6.44
N LYS A 290 -27.64 9.70 -6.96
CA LYS A 290 -28.13 10.11 -8.27
C LYS A 290 -27.36 9.45 -9.43
N ALA A 291 -26.06 9.22 -9.26
CA ALA A 291 -25.26 8.42 -10.18
C ALA A 291 -25.83 7.00 -10.35
N ILE A 292 -26.13 6.34 -9.23
CA ILE A 292 -26.77 5.01 -9.18
C ILE A 292 -28.20 5.01 -9.77
N GLU A 293 -28.94 6.11 -9.62
CA GLU A 293 -30.28 6.25 -10.22
C GLU A 293 -30.21 6.35 -11.75
N LEU A 294 -29.16 6.99 -12.28
CA LEU A 294 -28.94 7.19 -13.71
C LEU A 294 -28.27 5.99 -14.41
N ASP A 295 -27.35 5.30 -13.73
CA ASP A 295 -26.83 3.98 -14.14
C ASP A 295 -26.79 2.99 -12.96
N PRO A 296 -27.79 2.09 -12.85
CA PRO A 296 -27.81 1.02 -11.85
C PRO A 296 -26.70 -0.04 -12.00
N ASN A 297 -25.88 0.02 -13.05
CA ASN A 297 -24.73 -0.86 -13.25
C ASN A 297 -23.39 -0.21 -12.84
N LEU A 298 -23.41 1.06 -12.40
CA LEU A 298 -22.21 1.83 -12.04
C LEU A 298 -21.62 1.36 -10.70
N MET A 299 -20.96 0.20 -10.72
CA MET A 299 -20.38 -0.48 -9.55
C MET A 299 -19.49 0.42 -8.68
N ILE A 300 -18.75 1.37 -9.27
CA ILE A 300 -17.92 2.28 -8.49
C ILE A 300 -18.77 3.20 -7.59
N ALA A 301 -19.94 3.66 -8.06
CA ALA A 301 -20.80 4.52 -7.26
C ALA A 301 -21.38 3.75 -6.07
N TYR A 302 -21.71 2.46 -6.24
CA TYR A 302 -22.05 1.58 -5.12
C TYR A 302 -20.88 1.36 -4.17
N ARG A 303 -19.68 1.02 -4.65
CA ARG A 303 -18.48 0.82 -3.81
C ARG A 303 -18.13 2.07 -2.99
N SER A 304 -18.05 3.23 -3.63
CA SER A 304 -17.77 4.50 -2.95
C SER A 304 -18.88 4.84 -1.95
N ARG A 305 -20.16 4.69 -2.32
CA ARG A 305 -21.27 4.95 -1.37
C ARG A 305 -21.28 3.97 -0.20
N ALA A 306 -20.85 2.73 -0.40
CA ALA A 306 -20.66 1.75 0.66
C ALA A 306 -19.54 2.17 1.63
N GLN A 307 -18.40 2.63 1.10
CA GLN A 307 -17.28 3.12 1.90
C GLN A 307 -17.66 4.37 2.74
N LEU A 308 -18.31 5.37 2.12
CA LEU A 308 -18.82 6.56 2.83
C LEU A 308 -19.85 6.19 3.91
N ARG A 309 -20.83 5.34 3.58
CA ARG A 309 -21.83 4.85 4.55
C ARG A 309 -21.16 4.14 5.74
N GLY A 310 -20.14 3.33 5.46
CA GLY A 310 -19.42 2.59 6.49
C GLY A 310 -18.61 3.47 7.44
N GLN A 311 -17.96 4.51 6.91
CA GLN A 311 -17.29 5.55 7.70
C GLN A 311 -18.29 6.32 8.60
N LEU A 312 -19.51 6.55 8.12
CA LEU A 312 -20.60 7.18 8.89
C LEU A 312 -21.37 6.21 9.80
N GLY A 313 -21.00 4.93 9.85
CA GLY A 313 -21.65 3.92 10.69
C GLY A 313 -22.96 3.31 10.13
N ASP A 314 -23.40 3.65 8.92
CA ASP A 314 -24.49 2.97 8.22
C ASP A 314 -24.00 1.61 7.68
N ARG A 315 -23.77 0.66 8.61
CA ARG A 315 -23.27 -0.68 8.31
C ARG A 315 -24.19 -1.42 7.34
N THR A 316 -25.49 -1.34 7.57
CA THR A 316 -26.53 -2.02 6.78
C THR A 316 -26.61 -1.47 5.36
N GLY A 317 -26.61 -0.15 5.20
CA GLY A 317 -26.62 0.47 3.88
C GLY A 317 -25.29 0.32 3.14
N ALA A 318 -24.17 0.17 3.84
CA ALA A 318 -22.88 -0.15 3.25
C ALA A 318 -22.82 -1.60 2.73
N LEU A 319 -23.17 -2.59 3.56
CA LEU A 319 -23.23 -4.00 3.15
C LEU A 319 -24.14 -4.18 1.93
N ARG A 320 -25.37 -3.63 1.95
CA ARG A 320 -26.30 -3.69 0.82
C ARG A 320 -25.73 -3.14 -0.50
N ASP A 321 -24.90 -2.10 -0.44
CA ASP A 321 -24.26 -1.53 -1.61
C ASP A 321 -23.09 -2.41 -2.11
N PHE A 322 -22.27 -2.99 -1.22
CA PHE A 322 -21.28 -4.00 -1.60
C PHE A 322 -21.93 -5.26 -2.19
N ASP A 323 -23.04 -5.73 -1.61
CA ASP A 323 -23.82 -6.86 -2.13
C ASP A 323 -24.36 -6.57 -3.55
N GLN A 324 -24.59 -5.30 -3.89
CA GLN A 324 -24.98 -4.91 -5.25
C GLN A 324 -23.80 -4.92 -6.21
N VAL A 325 -22.59 -4.54 -5.79
CA VAL A 325 -21.38 -4.71 -6.59
C VAL A 325 -21.17 -6.19 -6.93
N LEU A 326 -21.30 -7.07 -5.93
CA LEU A 326 -21.11 -8.51 -6.09
C LEU A 326 -22.24 -9.20 -6.86
N ARG A 327 -23.46 -8.64 -6.88
CA ARG A 327 -24.53 -9.07 -7.81
C ARG A 327 -24.30 -8.64 -9.26
N LEU A 328 -23.55 -7.55 -9.50
CA LEU A 328 -23.24 -7.06 -10.85
C LEU A 328 -22.02 -7.76 -11.46
N ASP A 329 -21.04 -8.13 -10.63
CA ASP A 329 -19.79 -8.77 -11.04
C ASP A 329 -19.29 -9.69 -9.89
N PRO A 330 -19.72 -10.97 -9.86
CA PRO A 330 -19.43 -11.89 -8.75
C PRO A 330 -17.94 -12.22 -8.60
N ASP A 331 -17.17 -12.24 -9.69
CA ASP A 331 -15.76 -12.66 -9.73
C ASP A 331 -14.79 -11.61 -9.12
N ARG A 332 -15.25 -10.79 -8.16
CA ARG A 332 -14.59 -9.55 -7.72
C ARG A 332 -14.02 -9.66 -6.32
N THR A 333 -12.85 -10.27 -6.26
CA THR A 333 -11.98 -10.34 -5.09
C THR A 333 -11.71 -8.97 -4.45
N ASP A 334 -11.59 -7.88 -5.23
CA ASP A 334 -11.40 -6.52 -4.69
C ASP A 334 -12.65 -5.94 -4.03
N ALA A 335 -13.85 -6.38 -4.42
CA ALA A 335 -15.10 -6.01 -3.78
C ALA A 335 -15.34 -6.82 -2.50
N LEU A 336 -15.01 -8.12 -2.51
CA LEU A 336 -15.03 -8.99 -1.33
C LEU A 336 -14.02 -8.53 -0.27
N ASP A 337 -12.77 -8.28 -0.64
CA ASP A 337 -11.73 -7.72 0.23
C ASP A 337 -12.17 -6.38 0.83
N SER A 338 -12.77 -5.48 0.03
CA SER A 338 -13.33 -4.22 0.53
C SER A 338 -14.44 -4.41 1.55
N ARG A 339 -15.35 -5.39 1.35
CA ARG A 339 -16.43 -5.72 2.28
C ARG A 339 -15.84 -6.35 3.57
N ALA A 340 -14.88 -7.26 3.43
CA ALA A 340 -14.17 -7.91 4.54
C ALA A 340 -13.41 -6.91 5.42
N GLN A 341 -12.61 -6.01 4.84
CA GLN A 341 -11.88 -4.98 5.58
C GLN A 341 -12.83 -4.03 6.33
N MET A 342 -13.96 -3.67 5.71
CA MET A 342 -14.99 -2.86 6.37
C MET A 342 -15.60 -3.58 7.59
N ARG A 343 -15.90 -4.89 7.47
CA ARG A 343 -16.33 -5.72 8.60
C ARG A 343 -15.28 -5.82 9.71
N LEU A 344 -13.99 -5.88 9.38
CA LEU A 344 -12.90 -5.89 10.37
C LEU A 344 -12.82 -4.61 11.22
N GLN A 345 -13.13 -3.45 10.63
CA GLN A 345 -13.24 -2.17 11.34
C GLN A 345 -14.43 -2.16 12.30
N TRP A 346 -15.51 -2.86 11.94
CA TRP A 346 -16.72 -3.02 12.74
C TRP A 346 -16.66 -4.14 13.79
N ASN A 347 -15.56 -4.92 13.78
CA ASN A 347 -15.33 -6.15 14.55
C ASN A 347 -16.34 -7.29 14.26
N ASP A 348 -16.82 -7.36 13.01
CA ASP A 348 -17.47 -8.55 12.44
C ASP A 348 -16.37 -9.45 11.86
N LEU A 349 -15.81 -10.34 12.69
CA LEU A 349 -14.66 -11.17 12.33
C LEU A 349 -15.10 -12.37 11.47
N GLU A 350 -16.21 -12.99 11.84
CA GLU A 350 -16.81 -14.14 11.16
C GLU A 350 -17.27 -13.78 9.75
N GLY A 351 -17.92 -12.62 9.58
CA GLY A 351 -18.30 -12.12 8.26
C GLY A 351 -17.09 -11.72 7.40
N ALA A 352 -16.04 -11.18 8.00
CA ALA A 352 -14.79 -10.91 7.28
C ALA A 352 -14.10 -12.20 6.83
N ILE A 353 -14.08 -13.24 7.67
CA ILE A 353 -13.59 -14.58 7.31
C ILE A 353 -14.39 -15.16 6.15
N ALA A 354 -15.71 -15.01 6.13
CA ALA A 354 -16.55 -15.47 5.02
C ALA A 354 -16.19 -14.76 3.70
N ASP A 355 -16.17 -13.41 3.72
CA ASP A 355 -15.84 -12.60 2.54
C ASP A 355 -14.41 -12.88 2.01
N PHE A 356 -13.41 -13.02 2.89
CA PHE A 356 -12.06 -13.43 2.47
C PHE A 356 -12.02 -14.86 1.92
N SER A 357 -12.87 -15.78 2.41
CA SER A 357 -12.90 -17.16 1.92
C SER A 357 -13.42 -17.23 0.49
N GLU A 358 -14.52 -16.54 0.21
CA GLU A 358 -15.07 -16.35 -1.14
C GLU A 358 -14.02 -15.72 -2.07
N ALA A 359 -13.27 -14.73 -1.58
CA ALA A 359 -12.19 -14.10 -2.36
C ALA A 359 -11.01 -15.04 -2.63
N ILE A 360 -10.66 -15.95 -1.71
CA ILE A 360 -9.59 -16.95 -1.86
C ILE A 360 -10.01 -18.11 -2.77
N GLU A 361 -11.31 -18.39 -2.92
CA GLU A 361 -11.82 -19.36 -3.91
C GLU A 361 -11.72 -18.80 -5.34
N LEU A 362 -11.94 -17.48 -5.50
CA LEU A 362 -11.78 -16.77 -6.79
C LEU A 362 -10.31 -16.47 -7.15
N ASP A 363 -9.47 -16.12 -6.18
CA ASP A 363 -8.02 -15.95 -6.34
C ASP A 363 -7.23 -16.73 -5.26
N PRO A 364 -7.02 -18.05 -5.49
CA PRO A 364 -6.26 -18.90 -4.58
C PRO A 364 -4.74 -18.66 -4.62
N GLN A 365 -4.26 -17.69 -5.41
CA GLN A 365 -2.85 -17.32 -5.53
C GLN A 365 -2.53 -15.95 -4.91
N SER A 366 -3.50 -15.29 -4.26
CA SER A 366 -3.28 -14.03 -3.54
C SER A 366 -2.72 -14.26 -2.12
N PRO A 367 -1.47 -13.86 -1.84
CA PRO A 367 -0.89 -13.97 -0.49
C PRO A 367 -1.54 -12.99 0.48
N GLY A 368 -1.98 -11.82 -0.02
CA GLY A 368 -2.62 -10.78 0.79
C GLY A 368 -3.98 -11.19 1.35
N LEU A 369 -4.80 -11.90 0.57
CA LEU A 369 -6.08 -12.44 1.07
C LEU A 369 -5.85 -13.50 2.16
N LEU A 370 -4.87 -14.40 1.95
CA LEU A 370 -4.47 -15.41 2.93
C LEU A 370 -3.94 -14.76 4.22
N PHE A 371 -3.10 -13.74 4.09
CA PHE A 371 -2.57 -12.98 5.22
C PHE A 371 -3.70 -12.29 6.02
N ASN A 372 -4.62 -11.61 5.33
CA ASN A 372 -5.76 -10.92 5.95
C ASN A 372 -6.71 -11.90 6.66
N ARG A 373 -7.01 -13.07 6.04
CA ARG A 373 -7.83 -14.10 6.69
C ARG A 373 -7.12 -14.77 7.86
N GLY A 374 -5.83 -15.07 7.73
CA GLY A 374 -4.98 -15.60 8.81
C GLY A 374 -4.91 -14.65 10.02
N MET A 375 -4.67 -13.36 9.79
CA MET A 375 -4.74 -12.32 10.83
C MET A 375 -6.13 -12.26 11.50
N THR A 376 -7.20 -12.45 10.74
CA THR A 376 -8.58 -12.46 11.27
C THR A 376 -8.85 -13.71 12.12
N TYR A 377 -8.39 -14.89 11.70
CA TYR A 377 -8.42 -16.10 12.53
C TYR A 377 -7.62 -15.93 13.82
N SER A 378 -6.45 -15.29 13.78
CA SER A 378 -5.68 -14.93 14.99
C SER A 378 -6.45 -13.98 15.92
N ARG A 379 -7.17 -12.97 15.40
CA ARG A 379 -8.04 -12.09 16.20
C ARG A 379 -9.21 -12.85 16.84
N LEU A 380 -9.72 -13.89 16.18
CA LEU A 380 -10.79 -14.75 16.68
C LEU A 380 -10.27 -15.88 17.61
N GLY A 381 -8.96 -15.99 17.83
CA GLY A 381 -8.33 -17.05 18.64
C GLY A 381 -8.25 -18.41 17.95
N ASN A 382 -8.62 -18.52 16.67
CA ASN A 382 -8.48 -19.73 15.86
C ASN A 382 -7.05 -19.85 15.31
N TYR A 383 -6.09 -20.10 16.21
CA TYR A 383 -4.67 -20.11 15.88
C TYR A 383 -4.28 -21.21 14.88
N GLN A 384 -5.04 -22.31 14.77
CA GLN A 384 -4.76 -23.36 13.78
C GLN A 384 -5.06 -22.88 12.36
N ALA A 385 -6.28 -22.38 12.09
CA ALA A 385 -6.63 -21.86 10.78
C ALA A 385 -5.76 -20.64 10.38
N SER A 386 -5.34 -19.85 11.36
CA SER A 386 -4.34 -18.79 11.19
C SER A 386 -2.98 -19.32 10.72
N VAL A 387 -2.46 -20.36 11.38
CA VAL A 387 -1.21 -21.05 10.98
C VAL A 387 -1.32 -21.69 9.59
N ASP A 388 -2.48 -22.25 9.24
CA ASP A 388 -2.71 -22.90 7.95
C ASP A 388 -2.70 -21.89 6.80
N ASP A 389 -3.39 -20.75 6.95
CA ASP A 389 -3.38 -19.69 5.93
C ASP A 389 -2.03 -18.97 5.83
N PHE A 390 -1.34 -18.69 6.94
CA PHE A 390 0.03 -18.16 6.84
C PHE A 390 0.99 -19.17 6.22
N THR A 391 0.80 -20.48 6.42
CA THR A 391 1.60 -21.51 5.73
C THR A 391 1.36 -21.49 4.22
N ARG A 392 0.12 -21.30 3.77
CA ARG A 392 -0.20 -21.09 2.35
C ARG A 392 0.40 -19.79 1.82
N GLY A 393 0.32 -18.69 2.58
CA GLY A 393 0.95 -17.40 2.22
C GLY A 393 2.46 -17.51 2.07
N ILE A 394 3.15 -18.17 3.00
CA ILE A 394 4.61 -18.43 2.96
C ILE A 394 5.02 -19.29 1.76
N LEU A 395 4.17 -20.22 1.29
CA LEU A 395 4.46 -20.99 0.08
C LEU A 395 4.41 -20.13 -1.20
N LEU A 396 3.57 -19.09 -1.22
CA LEU A 396 3.48 -18.13 -2.33
C LEU A 396 4.53 -17.00 -2.22
N GLN A 397 4.89 -16.59 -1.00
CA GLN A 397 5.89 -15.58 -0.71
C GLN A 397 6.90 -16.07 0.36
N PRO A 398 7.89 -16.92 0.00
CA PRO A 398 8.87 -17.50 0.94
C PRO A 398 9.85 -16.51 1.58
N LYS A 399 9.64 -15.21 1.37
CA LYS A 399 10.42 -14.07 1.86
C LYS A 399 9.60 -13.13 2.76
N ASP A 400 8.31 -13.38 2.99
CA ASP A 400 7.51 -12.53 3.88
C ASP A 400 7.88 -12.76 5.36
N ALA A 401 8.77 -11.89 5.87
CA ALA A 401 9.17 -11.84 7.27
C ALA A 401 8.00 -11.68 8.26
N VAL A 402 6.89 -11.08 7.81
CA VAL A 402 5.69 -10.83 8.61
C VAL A 402 4.81 -12.08 8.67
N ALA A 403 4.56 -12.78 7.56
CA ALA A 403 3.85 -14.06 7.60
C ALA A 403 4.56 -15.10 8.49
N TYR A 404 5.89 -15.18 8.46
CA TYR A 404 6.65 -16.00 9.42
C TYR A 404 6.43 -15.52 10.87
N ARG A 405 6.47 -14.21 11.14
CA ARG A 405 6.26 -13.66 12.49
C ARG A 405 4.87 -14.01 13.05
N GLU A 406 3.84 -13.83 12.25
CA GLU A 406 2.45 -14.04 12.69
C GLU A 406 2.07 -15.53 12.70
N ARG A 407 2.69 -16.38 11.86
CA ARG A 407 2.63 -17.85 12.03
C ARG A 407 3.33 -18.31 13.31
N GLY A 408 4.48 -17.72 13.65
CA GLY A 408 5.15 -17.92 14.93
C GLY A 408 4.28 -17.53 16.13
N ARG A 409 3.53 -16.42 16.02
CA ARG A 409 2.50 -16.04 17.02
C ARG A 409 1.37 -17.07 17.08
N GLY A 410 0.92 -17.59 15.94
CA GLY A 410 -0.05 -18.69 15.88
C GLY A 410 0.44 -19.95 16.60
N TYR A 411 1.68 -20.37 16.36
CA TYR A 411 2.30 -21.49 17.08
C TYR A 411 2.44 -21.24 18.58
N LEU A 412 2.75 -20.01 19.02
CA LEU A 412 2.71 -19.61 20.43
C LEU A 412 1.29 -19.75 21.02
N GLY A 413 0.26 -19.30 20.31
CA GLY A 413 -1.15 -19.49 20.70
C GLY A 413 -1.56 -20.96 20.82
N LEU A 414 -0.96 -21.84 19.99
CA LEU A 414 -1.10 -23.29 20.04
C LEU A 414 -0.15 -23.99 21.04
N GLN A 415 0.63 -23.24 21.83
CA GLN A 415 1.68 -23.76 22.74
C GLN A 415 2.78 -24.60 22.05
N GLN A 416 2.93 -24.49 20.73
CA GLN A 416 3.95 -25.17 19.93
C GLN A 416 5.27 -24.37 19.92
N LEU A 417 5.79 -24.05 21.11
CA LEU A 417 6.89 -23.11 21.33
C LEU A 417 8.15 -23.36 20.45
N PRO A 418 8.60 -24.61 20.21
CA PRO A 418 9.75 -24.85 19.32
C PRO A 418 9.54 -24.36 17.88
N LYS A 419 8.32 -24.50 17.34
CA LYS A 419 7.97 -23.99 16.00
C LYS A 419 7.85 -22.47 15.98
N ALA A 420 7.36 -21.88 17.07
CA ALA A 420 7.38 -20.43 17.22
C ALA A 420 8.82 -19.88 17.23
N ILE A 421 9.77 -20.56 17.88
CA ILE A 421 11.20 -20.19 17.78
C ILE A 421 11.74 -20.35 16.35
N GLU A 422 11.39 -21.43 15.63
CA GLU A 422 11.81 -21.65 14.24
C GLU A 422 11.31 -20.52 13.30
N ASP A 423 10.01 -20.20 13.36
CA ASP A 423 9.40 -19.14 12.57
C ASP A 423 9.91 -17.74 12.95
N LEU A 424 10.17 -17.47 14.23
CA LEU A 424 10.70 -16.17 14.69
C LEU A 424 12.19 -16.03 14.39
N ASN A 425 12.97 -17.12 14.42
CA ASN A 425 14.33 -17.14 13.85
C ASN A 425 14.28 -16.75 12.38
N ARG A 426 13.40 -17.38 11.60
CA ARG A 426 13.26 -17.08 10.18
C ARG A 426 12.80 -15.65 9.94
N SER A 427 11.81 -15.15 10.67
CA SER A 427 11.39 -13.74 10.61
C SER A 427 12.56 -12.77 10.85
N ILE A 428 13.45 -13.06 11.80
CA ILE A 428 14.63 -12.23 12.13
C ILE A 428 15.77 -12.37 11.09
N GLU A 429 15.91 -13.51 10.42
CA GLU A 429 16.81 -13.66 9.26
C GLU A 429 16.34 -12.82 8.06
N LEU A 430 15.02 -12.74 7.87
CA LEU A 430 14.38 -12.04 6.76
C LEU A 430 14.29 -10.52 7.02
N ASP A 431 13.97 -10.10 8.25
CA ASP A 431 14.02 -8.70 8.72
C ASP A 431 14.80 -8.57 10.07
N PRO A 432 16.12 -8.31 10.01
CA PRO A 432 16.94 -8.07 11.20
C PRO A 432 16.63 -6.74 11.94
N ARG A 433 15.67 -5.94 11.48
CA ARG A 433 15.23 -4.69 12.14
C ARG A 433 13.87 -4.83 12.83
N SER A 434 13.18 -5.97 12.71
CA SER A 434 11.89 -6.22 13.37
C SER A 434 12.02 -6.35 14.89
N ALA A 435 11.91 -5.22 15.60
CA ALA A 435 11.85 -5.19 17.07
C ALA A 435 10.75 -6.11 17.63
N ILE A 436 9.61 -6.22 16.93
CA ILE A 436 8.48 -7.09 17.28
C ILE A 436 8.85 -8.58 17.18
N SER A 437 9.65 -8.99 16.19
CA SER A 437 10.06 -10.40 16.07
C SER A 437 11.05 -10.82 17.15
N TYR A 438 11.97 -9.92 17.54
CA TYR A 438 12.84 -10.13 18.69
C TYR A 438 12.05 -10.19 20.00
N ASP A 439 11.13 -9.27 20.22
CA ASP A 439 10.24 -9.23 21.40
C ASP A 439 9.37 -10.50 21.51
N LEU A 440 8.72 -10.93 20.43
CA LEU A 440 8.01 -12.21 20.40
C LEU A 440 8.93 -13.40 20.69
N ARG A 441 10.17 -13.42 20.20
CA ARG A 441 11.10 -14.51 20.48
C ARG A 441 11.61 -14.47 21.93
N CYS A 442 11.72 -13.28 22.52
CA CYS A 442 11.93 -13.10 23.95
C CYS A 442 10.78 -13.72 24.76
N PHE A 443 9.52 -13.40 24.43
CA PHE A 443 8.33 -13.95 25.09
C PHE A 443 8.24 -15.49 24.96
N VAL A 444 8.48 -16.05 23.77
CA VAL A 444 8.50 -17.51 23.58
C VAL A 444 9.62 -18.16 24.40
N ARG A 445 10.81 -17.54 24.50
CA ARG A 445 11.90 -18.03 25.36
C ARG A 445 11.60 -17.93 26.85
N LEU A 446 10.86 -16.92 27.31
CA LEU A 446 10.33 -16.87 28.69
C LEU A 446 9.44 -18.09 28.97
N GLY A 447 8.54 -18.44 28.04
CA GLY A 447 7.70 -19.64 28.13
C GLY A 447 8.44 -20.98 28.02
N MET A 448 9.75 -20.95 27.70
CA MET A 448 10.66 -22.11 27.67
C MET A 448 11.71 -22.07 28.80
N ASP A 449 11.59 -21.14 29.75
CA ASP A 449 12.55 -20.84 30.82
C ASP A 449 13.99 -20.47 30.35
N ASP A 450 14.19 -20.19 29.06
CA ASP A 450 15.45 -19.64 28.53
C ASP A 450 15.55 -18.13 28.80
N TYR A 451 15.68 -17.78 30.08
CA TYR A 451 15.79 -16.39 30.51
C TYR A 451 17.03 -15.69 29.94
N ARG A 452 18.09 -16.43 29.57
CA ARG A 452 19.32 -15.86 29.00
C ARG A 452 19.14 -15.49 27.52
N GLY A 453 18.56 -16.38 26.72
CA GLY A 453 18.18 -16.07 25.35
C GLY A 453 17.05 -15.04 25.29
N ALA A 454 16.13 -15.03 26.25
CA ALA A 454 15.11 -13.98 26.40
C ALA A 454 15.77 -12.61 26.63
N LEU A 455 16.68 -12.47 27.62
CA LEU A 455 17.44 -11.23 27.81
C LEU A 455 18.14 -10.76 26.53
N SER A 456 18.75 -11.67 25.76
CA SER A 456 19.42 -11.35 24.50
C SER A 456 18.46 -10.74 23.47
N ASP A 457 17.29 -11.34 23.30
CA ASP A 457 16.29 -10.89 22.32
C ASP A 457 15.57 -9.62 22.75
N CYS A 458 15.12 -9.52 24.00
CA CYS A 458 14.54 -8.28 24.53
C CYS A 458 15.54 -7.11 24.50
N ASN A 459 16.84 -7.36 24.71
CA ASN A 459 17.87 -6.33 24.51
C ASN A 459 17.98 -5.87 23.05
N ALA A 460 17.82 -6.78 22.07
CA ALA A 460 17.81 -6.42 20.66
C ALA A 460 16.53 -5.62 20.30
N ALA A 461 15.37 -6.03 20.79
CA ALA A 461 14.10 -5.31 20.62
C ALA A 461 14.17 -3.88 21.17
N ILE A 462 14.68 -3.70 22.40
CA ILE A 462 14.86 -2.39 23.04
C ILE A 462 15.93 -1.54 22.31
N LYS A 463 16.98 -2.16 21.78
CA LYS A 463 17.98 -1.43 20.97
C LYS A 463 17.41 -0.92 19.64
N LEU A 464 16.47 -1.67 19.04
CA LEU A 464 15.78 -1.29 17.80
C LEU A 464 14.66 -0.26 18.06
N ASN A 465 13.93 -0.38 19.18
CA ASN A 465 12.92 0.58 19.62
C ASN A 465 13.00 0.84 21.14
N PRO A 466 13.72 1.90 21.56
CA PRO A 466 13.87 2.26 22.98
C PRO A 466 12.57 2.66 23.70
N ASN A 467 11.46 2.86 22.97
CA ASN A 467 10.15 3.19 23.53
C ASN A 467 9.22 1.97 23.62
N TYR A 468 9.70 0.76 23.31
CA TYR A 468 8.85 -0.43 23.23
C TYR A 468 8.56 -1.02 24.62
N SER A 469 7.48 -0.56 25.25
CA SER A 469 7.10 -0.89 26.64
C SER A 469 7.02 -2.40 26.94
N LEU A 470 6.51 -3.23 26.01
CA LEU A 470 6.41 -4.68 26.20
C LEU A 470 7.78 -5.35 26.36
N ALA A 471 8.74 -5.02 25.51
CA ALA A 471 10.09 -5.57 25.59
C ALA A 471 10.79 -5.28 26.93
N TYR A 472 10.44 -4.18 27.61
CA TYR A 472 10.90 -3.93 28.99
C TYR A 472 10.18 -4.81 30.02
N ALA A 473 8.86 -5.02 29.89
CA ALA A 473 8.12 -5.92 30.77
C ALA A 473 8.60 -7.38 30.65
N ASP A 474 8.87 -7.85 29.42
CA ASP A 474 9.40 -9.19 29.16
C ASP A 474 10.86 -9.34 29.60
N ARG A 475 11.69 -8.31 29.42
CA ARG A 475 13.04 -8.29 30.01
C ARG A 475 12.99 -8.34 31.54
N ALA A 476 11.99 -7.70 32.16
CA ALA A 476 11.77 -7.75 33.59
C ALA A 476 11.33 -9.16 34.07
N TYR A 477 10.51 -9.89 33.31
CA TYR A 477 10.25 -11.31 33.55
C TYR A 477 11.53 -12.15 33.43
N ALA A 478 12.40 -11.90 32.45
CA ALA A 478 13.69 -12.59 32.33
C ALA A 478 14.62 -12.32 33.53
N TRP A 479 14.63 -11.10 34.06
CA TRP A 479 15.34 -10.77 35.31
C TRP A 479 14.74 -11.49 36.52
N LEU A 480 13.42 -11.66 36.61
CA LEU A 480 12.81 -12.50 37.65
C LEU A 480 13.23 -13.97 37.52
N GLY A 481 13.25 -14.53 36.32
CA GLY A 481 13.73 -15.89 36.07
C GLY A 481 15.16 -16.12 36.55
N LEU A 482 16.05 -15.13 36.33
CA LEU A 482 17.45 -15.13 36.80
C LEU A 482 17.63 -14.65 38.25
N ASN A 483 16.53 -14.50 39.00
CA ASN A 483 16.50 -14.03 40.40
C ASN A 483 17.24 -12.69 40.62
N GLN A 484 16.95 -11.70 39.78
CA GLN A 484 17.45 -10.32 39.82
C GLN A 484 16.31 -9.32 40.04
N PRO A 485 15.57 -9.38 41.19
CA PRO A 485 14.31 -8.64 41.35
C PRO A 485 14.45 -7.12 41.23
N GLN A 486 15.56 -6.51 41.66
CA GLN A 486 15.77 -5.06 41.47
C GLN A 486 15.78 -4.67 39.98
N LYS A 487 16.47 -5.43 39.12
CA LYS A 487 16.49 -5.16 37.67
C LYS A 487 15.12 -5.32 37.03
N ALA A 488 14.31 -6.27 37.55
CA ALA A 488 12.92 -6.41 37.14
C ALA A 488 12.08 -5.19 37.54
N ILE A 489 12.30 -4.60 38.73
CA ILE A 489 11.65 -3.35 39.16
C ILE A 489 12.10 -2.17 38.27
N ASP A 490 13.38 -2.06 37.93
CA ASP A 490 13.93 -0.98 37.11
C ASP A 490 13.37 -0.99 35.67
N ASP A 491 13.28 -2.18 35.07
CA ASP A 491 12.68 -2.39 33.75
C ASP A 491 11.15 -2.22 33.78
N ALA A 492 10.46 -2.76 34.80
CA ALA A 492 9.01 -2.58 34.98
C ALA A 492 8.64 -1.09 35.16
N ASN A 493 9.40 -0.33 35.94
CA ASN A 493 9.24 1.13 36.08
C ASN A 493 9.40 1.85 34.73
N THR A 494 10.30 1.38 33.87
CA THR A 494 10.44 1.92 32.51
C THR A 494 9.28 1.54 31.60
N ALA A 495 8.80 0.30 31.66
CA ALA A 495 7.60 -0.13 30.93
C ALA A 495 6.35 0.69 31.35
N ILE A 496 6.10 0.85 32.66
CA ILE A 496 4.99 1.64 33.21
C ILE A 496 5.09 3.11 32.77
N ARG A 497 6.28 3.70 32.75
CA ARG A 497 6.51 5.07 32.26
C ARG A 497 6.21 5.22 30.75
N LEU A 498 6.49 4.19 29.95
CA LEU A 498 6.23 4.17 28.52
C LEU A 498 4.76 3.88 28.17
N ASN A 499 4.10 2.99 28.92
CA ASN A 499 2.67 2.70 28.79
C ASN A 499 2.04 2.28 30.14
N PRO A 500 1.39 3.20 30.86
CA PRO A 500 0.81 2.91 32.18
C PRO A 500 -0.51 2.12 32.13
N LYS A 501 -0.96 1.69 30.93
CA LYS A 501 -2.17 0.87 30.75
C LYS A 501 -1.90 -0.64 30.68
N LEU A 502 -0.63 -1.06 30.65
CA LEU A 502 -0.26 -2.47 30.64
C LEU A 502 -0.29 -3.06 32.06
N ALA A 503 -0.92 -4.21 32.22
CA ALA A 503 -1.02 -4.93 33.49
C ALA A 503 0.26 -5.74 33.80
N GLU A 504 0.97 -6.12 32.75
CA GLU A 504 2.14 -6.99 32.74
C GLU A 504 3.30 -6.43 33.59
N PRO A 505 3.78 -5.18 33.40
CA PRO A 505 4.89 -4.67 34.20
C PRO A 505 4.51 -4.40 35.67
N PHE A 506 3.26 -4.02 35.98
CA PHE A 506 2.80 -3.97 37.37
C PHE A 506 2.79 -5.36 38.03
N THR A 507 2.45 -6.41 37.27
CA THR A 507 2.51 -7.80 37.74
C THR A 507 3.95 -8.24 38.01
N VAL A 508 4.89 -7.94 37.11
CA VAL A 508 6.33 -8.18 37.32
C VAL A 508 6.85 -7.45 38.55
N GLN A 509 6.52 -6.16 38.69
CA GLN A 509 6.91 -5.33 39.81
C GLN A 509 6.40 -5.89 41.15
N ALA A 510 5.15 -6.34 41.20
CA ALA A 510 4.58 -6.96 42.39
C ALA A 510 5.34 -8.23 42.81
N ILE A 511 5.60 -9.15 41.86
CA ILE A 511 6.35 -10.39 42.09
C ILE A 511 7.79 -10.10 42.52
N ALA A 512 8.42 -9.05 41.97
CA ALA A 512 9.77 -8.63 42.37
C ALA A 512 9.81 -8.13 43.82
N TYR A 513 8.86 -7.29 44.22
CA TYR A 513 8.73 -6.83 45.61
C TYR A 513 8.42 -7.99 46.58
N GLU A 514 7.58 -8.96 46.20
CA GLU A 514 7.36 -10.18 47.01
C GLU A 514 8.64 -10.95 47.27
N ARG A 515 9.48 -11.16 46.24
CA ARG A 515 10.78 -11.85 46.38
C ARG A 515 11.78 -11.10 47.23
N MET A 516 11.69 -9.77 47.29
CA MET A 516 12.49 -8.92 48.18
C MET A 516 11.89 -8.83 49.60
N GLY A 517 10.72 -9.40 49.84
CA GLY A 517 10.01 -9.35 51.13
C GLY A 517 9.31 -8.02 51.41
N ASP A 518 9.24 -7.12 50.43
CA ASP A 518 8.54 -5.84 50.47
C ASP A 518 7.06 -6.04 50.11
N PHE A 519 6.33 -6.60 51.06
CA PHE A 519 4.92 -6.93 50.86
C PHE A 519 4.05 -5.67 50.71
N GLN A 520 4.50 -4.49 51.15
CA GLN A 520 3.73 -3.25 51.05
C GLN A 520 3.72 -2.72 49.61
N ASN A 521 4.90 -2.62 48.96
CA ASN A 521 4.95 -2.19 47.56
C ASN A 521 4.42 -3.28 46.61
N ALA A 522 4.53 -4.57 46.96
CA ALA A 522 3.87 -5.66 46.23
C ALA A 522 2.33 -5.49 46.19
N ILE A 523 1.71 -5.12 47.32
CA ILE A 523 0.27 -4.84 47.39
C ILE A 523 -0.11 -3.67 46.46
N VAL A 524 0.62 -2.56 46.50
CA VAL A 524 0.34 -1.36 45.67
C VAL A 524 0.44 -1.66 44.16
N ALA A 525 1.42 -2.47 43.76
CA ALA A 525 1.57 -2.91 42.38
C ALA A 525 0.41 -3.83 41.93
N TYR A 526 0.04 -4.84 42.73
CA TYR A 526 -1.13 -5.68 42.43
C TYR A 526 -2.46 -4.90 42.44
N GLU A 527 -2.63 -3.91 43.32
CA GLU A 527 -3.80 -3.03 43.34
C GLU A 527 -3.92 -2.19 42.05
N SER A 528 -2.78 -1.85 41.43
CA SER A 528 -2.78 -1.23 40.09
C SER A 528 -3.19 -2.20 38.99
N VAL A 529 -2.84 -3.48 39.06
CA VAL A 529 -3.37 -4.50 38.14
C VAL A 529 -4.88 -4.68 38.32
N ILE A 530 -5.36 -4.75 39.58
CA ILE A 530 -6.80 -4.84 39.89
C ILE A 530 -7.58 -3.62 39.37
N ARG A 531 -6.98 -2.42 39.36
CA ARG A 531 -7.55 -1.23 38.73
C ARG A 531 -7.68 -1.40 37.21
N LEU A 532 -6.60 -1.76 36.51
CA LEU A 532 -6.61 -1.96 35.06
C LEU A 532 -7.60 -3.06 34.62
N LEU A 533 -7.67 -4.17 35.36
CA LEU A 533 -8.65 -5.24 35.10
C LEU A 533 -10.10 -4.77 35.29
N LYS A 534 -10.37 -3.80 36.18
CA LYS A 534 -11.71 -3.18 36.30
C LYS A 534 -12.01 -2.24 35.15
N GLU A 535 -11.04 -1.40 34.77
CA GLU A 535 -11.15 -0.46 33.64
C GLU A 535 -11.41 -1.20 32.31
N ASN A 536 -10.85 -2.41 32.15
CA ASN A 536 -11.09 -3.31 31.02
C ASN A 536 -12.36 -4.19 31.15
N GLY A 537 -13.14 -4.08 32.24
CA GLY A 537 -14.33 -4.89 32.49
C GLY A 537 -14.07 -6.37 32.88
N GLN A 538 -12.83 -6.74 33.16
CA GLN A 538 -12.37 -8.12 33.38
C GLN A 538 -12.53 -8.61 34.84
N MET A 539 -13.54 -8.13 35.57
CA MET A 539 -13.72 -8.42 37.01
C MET A 539 -13.99 -9.90 37.30
N ASP A 540 -14.69 -10.60 36.41
CA ASP A 540 -14.97 -12.03 36.56
C ASP A 540 -13.83 -12.94 36.08
N SER A 541 -12.70 -12.37 35.66
CA SER A 541 -11.56 -13.13 35.15
C SER A 541 -10.80 -13.89 36.25
N LYS A 542 -10.24 -15.05 35.88
CA LYS A 542 -9.33 -15.81 36.76
C LYS A 542 -8.12 -14.97 37.23
N ALA A 543 -7.64 -14.04 36.40
CA ALA A 543 -6.57 -13.11 36.75
C ALA A 543 -6.99 -12.16 37.89
N TYR A 544 -8.17 -11.55 37.78
CA TYR A 544 -8.72 -10.68 38.83
C TYR A 544 -8.90 -11.43 40.15
N GLN A 545 -9.45 -12.65 40.11
CA GLN A 545 -9.64 -13.50 41.28
C GLN A 545 -8.31 -13.90 41.93
N GLY A 546 -7.34 -14.35 41.14
CA GLY A 546 -6.01 -14.75 41.62
C GLY A 546 -5.26 -13.60 42.28
N ILE A 547 -5.20 -12.43 41.62
CA ILE A 547 -4.50 -11.25 42.15
C ILE A 547 -5.20 -10.71 43.41
N SER A 548 -6.54 -10.75 43.47
CA SER A 548 -7.30 -10.40 44.68
C SER A 548 -6.94 -11.31 45.86
N ALA A 549 -6.73 -12.62 45.61
CA ALA A 549 -6.26 -13.55 46.63
C ALA A 549 -4.82 -13.28 47.07
N SER A 550 -3.89 -12.97 46.14
CA SER A 550 -2.51 -12.57 46.47
C SER A 550 -2.47 -11.33 47.36
N ILE A 551 -3.26 -10.30 47.05
CA ILE A 551 -3.39 -9.09 47.89
C ILE A 551 -3.87 -9.45 49.30
N ALA A 552 -4.86 -10.32 49.44
CA ALA A 552 -5.38 -10.76 50.74
C ALA A 552 -4.31 -11.52 51.56
N GLN A 553 -3.55 -12.42 50.92
CA GLN A 553 -2.44 -13.14 51.57
C GLN A 553 -1.30 -12.19 51.99
N LEU A 554 -0.92 -11.24 51.15
CA LEU A 554 0.11 -10.24 51.49
C LEU A 554 -0.32 -9.35 52.64
N ARG A 555 -1.57 -8.86 52.65
CA ARG A 555 -2.14 -8.08 53.76
C ARG A 555 -2.17 -8.88 55.08
N ALA A 556 -2.26 -10.21 55.04
CA ALA A 556 -2.07 -11.04 56.23
C ALA A 556 -0.60 -11.07 56.67
N LYS A 557 0.36 -11.33 55.76
CA LYS A 557 1.81 -11.33 56.06
C LYS A 557 2.30 -10.00 56.65
N VAL A 558 1.74 -8.87 56.20
CA VAL A 558 2.04 -7.51 56.73
C VAL A 558 1.53 -7.31 58.15
N LYS A 559 0.41 -7.94 58.55
CA LYS A 559 -0.14 -7.87 59.91
C LYS A 559 0.55 -8.78 60.93
N THR A 560 1.45 -9.66 60.46
CA THR A 560 2.20 -10.63 61.29
C THR A 560 3.69 -10.31 61.36
N ARG A 561 4.08 -9.06 61.06
CA ARG A 561 5.42 -8.50 61.16
C ARG A 561 5.37 -7.19 61.94
#